data_AF-A0A970AFV3-F1
#
_entry.id   AF-A0A970AFV3-F1
#
_cell.length_a   1.000
_cell.length_b   1.000
_cell.length_c   1.000
_cell.angle_alpha   90.00
_cell.angle_beta   90.00
_cell.angle_gamma   90.00
#
_symmetry.space_group_name_H-M   'P 1'
#
loop_
_entity.id
_entity.type
_entity.pdbx_description
1 polymer ?
#
loop_
_entity_poly.entity_id
_entity_poly.type
_entity_poly.pdbx_seq_one_letter_code
_entity_poly.pdbx_strand_id
1 'polypeptide(L)'
;MSKKVIPLEAIPDRGGQTVTVQGREYLVMNDAMFTFYQRSMGEFSTFFLALRDEKKILGCRCRSCGLVRVPPFVTRCPDCNFAPVDLVEMGDIGKMLYTPPITYFANSLFQQQVPFGRGRLLLEGADTALSVNFYTTRGILVPGMVKKGTEMKVVFRDQRIGEITDIFCVPAAELSPEQLAKKGLTASELDWETAVEPELPPAGEEEKRHLAQVLKELQALAGEMNACERARKDIADWYRTVLVKAAGGKFSLKIADGDLTITPEEEETYDFIIVCQDPKVLLDGLAYRGSLTQAIMTGKLWISKNVEFNTIFKLERMARSLARSKKE
;
A
#
# COMPACT_ATOMS: atom_id res chain seq x y z
N MET A 1 -15.22 7.55 -15.09
CA MET A 1 -14.96 9.02 -15.04
C MET A 1 -13.46 9.23 -14.93
N SER A 2 -12.90 10.23 -15.61
CA SER A 2 -11.47 10.57 -15.44
C SER A 2 -11.21 11.11 -14.04
N LYS A 3 -10.09 10.71 -13.43
CA LYS A 3 -9.66 11.21 -12.12
C LYS A 3 -9.32 12.70 -12.24
N LYS A 4 -9.81 13.52 -11.31
CA LYS A 4 -9.48 14.96 -11.26
C LYS A 4 -8.04 15.15 -10.78
N VAL A 5 -7.41 16.25 -11.19
CA VAL A 5 -6.04 16.63 -10.77
C VAL A 5 -5.97 16.84 -9.25
N ILE A 6 -7.00 17.45 -8.68
CA ILE A 6 -7.19 17.55 -7.23
C ILE A 6 -8.40 16.67 -6.88
N PRO A 7 -8.23 15.64 -6.02
CA PRO A 7 -9.34 14.83 -5.53
C PRO A 7 -10.35 15.68 -4.75
N LEU A 8 -11.64 15.36 -4.82
CA LEU A 8 -12.68 16.14 -4.15
C LEU A 8 -12.50 16.14 -2.63
N GLU A 9 -12.07 15.01 -2.08
CA GLU A 9 -11.75 14.82 -0.66
C GLU A 9 -10.59 15.70 -0.16
N ALA A 10 -9.79 16.28 -1.06
CA ALA A 10 -8.72 17.21 -0.72
C ALA A 10 -9.14 18.69 -0.84
N ILE A 11 -10.36 18.96 -1.28
CA ILE A 11 -10.89 20.32 -1.43
C ILE A 11 -11.69 20.65 -0.16
N PRO A 12 -11.26 21.62 0.66
CA PRO A 12 -12.00 21.98 1.86
C PRO A 12 -13.33 22.64 1.51
N ASP A 13 -14.34 22.41 2.35
CA ASP A 13 -15.61 23.12 2.25
C ASP A 13 -15.42 24.63 2.48
N ARG A 14 -16.23 25.41 1.77
CA ARG A 14 -16.30 26.86 1.98
C ARG A 14 -16.91 27.13 3.35
N GLY A 15 -16.13 27.73 4.25
CA GLY A 15 -16.61 28.03 5.60
C GLY A 15 -15.61 28.81 6.43
N GLY A 16 -16.12 29.43 7.48
CA GLY A 16 -15.35 30.06 8.54
C GLY A 16 -15.56 29.34 9.86
N GLN A 17 -14.51 29.26 10.68
CA GLN A 17 -14.60 28.80 12.06
C GLN A 17 -14.04 29.86 13.00
N THR A 18 -14.71 30.07 14.14
CA THR A 18 -14.18 30.90 15.21
C THR A 18 -13.25 30.05 16.08
N VAL A 19 -12.01 30.51 16.24
CA VAL A 19 -11.02 29.86 17.11
C VAL A 19 -10.67 30.81 18.25
N THR A 20 -10.76 30.33 19.49
CA THR A 20 -10.40 31.11 20.68
C THR A 20 -8.97 30.83 21.08
N VAL A 21 -8.11 31.86 21.06
CA VAL A 21 -6.71 31.79 21.48
C VAL A 21 -6.46 32.84 22.55
N GLN A 22 -6.04 32.40 23.75
CA GLN A 22 -5.78 33.29 24.90
C GLN A 22 -6.96 34.22 25.25
N GLY A 23 -8.19 33.71 25.16
CA GLY A 23 -9.41 34.48 25.46
C GLY A 23 -9.82 35.48 24.38
N ARG A 24 -9.15 35.52 23.23
CA ARG A 24 -9.58 36.28 22.04
C ARG A 24 -10.14 35.35 20.97
N GLU A 25 -11.22 35.78 20.35
CA GLU A 25 -11.82 35.09 19.20
C GLU A 25 -11.17 35.55 17.89
N TYR A 26 -10.84 34.57 17.03
CA TYR A 26 -10.30 34.78 15.70
C TYR A 26 -11.20 34.09 14.69
N LEU A 27 -11.62 34.81 13.65
CA LEU A 27 -12.31 34.21 12.51
C LEU A 27 -11.27 33.63 11.55
N VAL A 28 -11.33 32.32 11.34
CA VAL A 28 -10.48 31.60 10.38
C VAL A 28 -11.33 31.19 9.20
N MET A 29 -10.93 31.56 8.00
CA MET A 29 -11.64 31.27 6.74
C MET A 29 -10.84 30.29 5.89
N ASN A 30 -11.53 29.37 5.22
CA ASN A 30 -10.93 28.57 4.15
C ASN A 30 -10.99 29.36 2.84
N ASP A 31 -9.84 29.82 2.35
CA ASP A 31 -9.68 30.40 1.02
C ASP A 31 -8.85 29.48 0.13
N ALA A 32 -9.19 29.44 -1.16
CA ALA A 32 -8.50 28.60 -2.13
C ALA A 32 -7.82 29.44 -3.21
N MET A 33 -6.55 29.14 -3.48
CA MET A 33 -5.81 29.63 -4.64
C MET A 33 -5.30 28.42 -5.42
N PHE A 34 -5.71 28.30 -6.68
CA PHE A 34 -5.28 27.21 -7.55
C PHE A 34 -4.48 27.75 -8.73
N THR A 35 -3.37 27.09 -9.07
CA THR A 35 -2.65 27.30 -10.33
C THR A 35 -2.43 25.94 -10.99
N PHE A 36 -3.09 25.72 -12.12
CA PHE A 36 -2.93 24.51 -12.92
C PHE A 36 -2.02 24.80 -14.12
N TYR A 37 -1.11 23.88 -14.42
CA TYR A 37 -0.21 23.97 -15.56
C TYR A 37 -0.51 22.85 -16.54
N GLN A 38 -0.72 23.23 -17.80
CA GLN A 38 -0.59 22.30 -18.91
C GLN A 38 0.80 22.48 -19.51
N ARG A 39 1.55 21.39 -19.64
CA ARG A 39 2.87 21.40 -20.28
C ARG A 39 3.02 20.16 -21.15
N SER A 40 3.81 20.30 -22.21
CA SER A 40 4.33 19.12 -22.90
C SER A 40 5.28 18.35 -21.98
N MET A 41 5.35 17.03 -22.15
CA MET A 41 6.42 16.22 -21.56
C MET A 41 7.74 16.38 -22.33
N GLY A 42 7.76 17.24 -23.35
CA GLY A 42 8.94 17.58 -24.12
C GLY A 42 9.54 16.35 -24.76
N GLU A 43 10.86 16.24 -24.70
CA GLU A 43 11.62 15.13 -25.24
C GLU A 43 11.22 13.79 -24.60
N PHE A 44 10.76 13.78 -23.34
CA PHE A 44 10.30 12.55 -22.67
C PHE A 44 8.96 12.01 -23.20
N SER A 45 8.27 12.73 -24.08
CA SER A 45 7.00 12.26 -24.65
C SER A 45 7.14 10.88 -25.28
N THR A 46 8.24 10.60 -25.99
CA THR A 46 8.50 9.28 -26.59
C THR A 46 8.56 8.16 -25.56
N PHE A 47 9.21 8.40 -24.41
CA PHE A 47 9.28 7.41 -23.32
C PHE A 47 7.91 7.14 -22.70
N PHE A 48 7.14 8.19 -22.39
CA PHE A 48 5.82 8.04 -21.77
C PHE A 48 4.76 7.49 -22.73
N LEU A 49 4.84 7.81 -24.03
CA LEU A 49 3.98 7.20 -25.06
C LEU A 49 4.27 5.70 -25.19
N ALA A 50 5.56 5.30 -25.21
CA ALA A 50 5.93 3.90 -25.25
C ALA A 50 5.44 3.12 -24.01
N LEU A 51 5.52 3.73 -22.81
CA LEU A 51 4.96 3.13 -21.60
C LEU A 51 3.43 2.97 -21.69
N ARG A 52 2.73 4.04 -22.09
CA ARG A 52 1.26 4.11 -22.10
C ARG A 52 0.63 3.23 -23.17
N ASP A 53 1.12 3.36 -24.41
CA ASP A 53 0.48 2.84 -25.61
C ASP A 53 1.07 1.48 -26.01
N GLU A 54 2.38 1.30 -25.87
CA GLU A 54 3.09 0.12 -26.36
C GLU A 54 3.47 -0.87 -25.27
N LYS A 55 3.35 -0.50 -23.99
CA LYS A 55 3.84 -1.27 -22.84
C LYS A 55 5.33 -1.61 -22.97
N LYS A 56 6.13 -0.64 -23.42
CA LYS A 56 7.58 -0.76 -23.60
C LYS A 56 8.33 0.19 -22.69
N ILE A 57 9.49 -0.26 -22.22
CA ILE A 57 10.43 0.56 -21.49
C ILE A 57 11.52 0.99 -22.46
N LEU A 58 11.69 2.29 -22.66
CA LEU A 58 12.79 2.81 -23.47
C LEU A 58 13.94 3.24 -22.58
N GLY A 59 15.16 3.00 -23.05
CA GLY A 59 16.39 3.57 -22.57
C GLY A 59 17.11 4.31 -23.69
N CYS A 60 18.31 4.85 -23.41
CA CYS A 60 19.17 5.43 -24.43
C CYS A 60 20.60 4.94 -24.29
N ARG A 61 21.25 4.64 -25.41
CA ARG A 61 22.67 4.29 -25.50
C ARG A 61 23.47 5.47 -26.04
N CYS A 62 24.51 5.90 -25.32
CA CYS A 62 25.40 6.93 -25.84
C CYS A 62 26.28 6.40 -26.97
N ARG A 63 26.37 7.12 -28.10
CA ARG A 63 27.22 6.74 -29.23
C ARG A 63 28.73 6.85 -28.96
N SER A 64 29.12 7.60 -27.93
CA SER A 64 30.54 7.83 -27.58
C SER A 64 31.05 6.85 -26.53
N CYS A 65 30.32 6.67 -25.42
CA CYS A 65 30.78 5.84 -24.30
C CYS A 65 30.03 4.51 -24.16
N GLY A 66 28.99 4.28 -24.95
CA GLY A 66 28.20 3.04 -24.91
C GLY A 66 27.24 2.92 -23.72
N LEU A 67 27.28 3.84 -22.73
CA LEU A 67 26.41 3.78 -21.55
C LEU A 67 24.93 3.78 -21.91
N VAL A 68 24.17 2.86 -21.31
CA VAL A 68 22.73 2.66 -21.46
C VAL A 68 21.99 3.22 -20.23
N ARG A 69 21.18 4.26 -20.43
CA ARG A 69 20.41 4.91 -19.35
C ARG A 69 18.93 4.60 -19.41
N VAL A 70 18.33 4.37 -18.25
CA VAL A 70 16.89 4.20 -18.03
C VAL A 70 16.47 4.98 -16.77
N PRO A 71 15.50 5.92 -16.85
CA PRO A 71 14.88 6.46 -18.07
C PRO A 71 15.89 7.11 -19.06
N PRO A 72 15.52 7.29 -20.33
CA PRO A 72 16.45 7.79 -21.34
C PRO A 72 16.71 9.29 -21.19
N PHE A 73 17.95 9.72 -21.39
CA PHE A 73 18.26 11.09 -21.76
C PHE A 73 18.12 11.23 -23.26
N VAL A 74 16.95 11.66 -23.71
CA VAL A 74 16.43 11.39 -25.06
C VAL A 74 17.32 11.87 -26.20
N THR A 75 18.10 12.95 -26.02
CA THR A 75 18.84 13.58 -27.12
C THR A 75 20.36 13.55 -26.95
N ARG A 76 20.87 13.61 -25.71
CA ARG A 76 22.27 13.95 -25.42
C ARG A 76 22.79 13.27 -24.15
N CYS A 77 24.03 12.78 -24.18
CA CYS A 77 24.72 12.23 -23.02
C CYS A 77 25.45 13.34 -22.23
N PRO A 78 25.13 13.59 -20.94
CA PRO A 78 25.77 14.64 -20.16
C PRO A 78 27.24 14.34 -19.85
N ASP A 79 27.63 13.07 -19.79
CA ASP A 79 28.99 12.64 -19.45
C ASP A 79 29.96 12.67 -20.66
N CYS A 80 29.44 12.90 -21.88
CA CYS A 80 30.24 12.85 -23.11
C CYS A 80 30.08 14.14 -23.91
N ASN A 81 30.15 15.30 -23.25
CA ASN A 81 30.01 16.61 -23.87
C ASN A 81 28.78 16.70 -24.80
N PHE A 82 27.64 16.22 -24.30
CA PHE A 82 26.39 16.18 -25.06
C PHE A 82 26.48 15.40 -26.39
N ALA A 83 27.23 14.29 -26.42
CA ALA A 83 27.22 13.39 -27.57
C ALA A 83 25.80 12.85 -27.85
N PRO A 84 25.44 12.58 -29.11
CA PRO A 84 24.15 11.97 -29.46
C PRO A 84 23.97 10.59 -28.82
N VAL A 85 22.72 10.24 -28.59
CA VAL A 85 22.30 8.93 -28.09
C VAL A 85 21.35 8.26 -29.08
N ASP A 86 21.25 6.94 -29.00
CA ASP A 86 20.25 6.14 -29.70
C ASP A 86 19.24 5.60 -28.70
N LEU A 87 17.95 5.73 -29.00
CA LEU A 87 16.91 5.08 -28.22
C LEU A 87 17.00 3.57 -28.38
N VAL A 88 16.82 2.85 -27.27
CA VAL A 88 16.86 1.39 -27.23
C VAL A 88 15.67 0.88 -26.42
N GLU A 89 15.02 -0.18 -26.90
CA GLU A 89 14.04 -0.91 -26.08
C GLU A 89 14.78 -1.72 -25.02
N MET A 90 14.32 -1.60 -23.77
CA MET A 90 14.86 -2.33 -22.63
C MET A 90 13.99 -3.53 -22.31
N GLY A 91 14.61 -4.55 -21.70
CA GLY A 91 13.86 -5.60 -21.02
C GLY A 91 13.09 -5.06 -19.81
N ASP A 92 12.21 -5.89 -19.26
CA ASP A 92 11.35 -5.58 -18.12
C ASP A 92 11.73 -6.40 -16.87
N ILE A 93 12.91 -7.04 -16.87
CA ILE A 93 13.49 -7.72 -15.72
C ILE A 93 14.73 -6.94 -15.26
N GLY A 94 14.92 -6.87 -13.95
CA GLY A 94 16.08 -6.23 -13.36
C GLY A 94 16.30 -6.62 -11.91
N LYS A 95 17.34 -6.07 -11.29
CA LYS A 95 17.70 -6.32 -9.89
C LYS A 95 17.66 -5.04 -9.06
N MET A 96 17.16 -5.15 -7.83
CA MET A 96 17.14 -4.04 -6.90
C MET A 96 18.57 -3.63 -6.50
N LEU A 97 18.95 -2.37 -6.70
CA LEU A 97 20.30 -1.88 -6.40
C LEU A 97 20.66 -1.90 -4.91
N TYR A 98 19.66 -1.71 -4.05
CA TYR A 98 19.79 -1.70 -2.59
C TYR A 98 18.53 -2.31 -1.97
N THR A 99 18.59 -2.66 -0.69
CA THR A 99 17.42 -3.10 0.08
C THR A 99 16.45 -1.92 0.24
N PRO A 100 15.29 -1.94 -0.43
CA PRO A 100 14.45 -0.76 -0.51
C PRO A 100 13.63 -0.53 0.76
N PRO A 101 13.31 0.74 1.11
CA PRO A 101 12.36 1.04 2.17
C PRO A 101 10.91 0.72 1.76
N ILE A 102 10.10 0.37 2.75
CA ILE A 102 8.65 0.14 2.61
C ILE A 102 7.91 1.29 3.29
N THR A 103 6.88 1.80 2.64
CA THR A 103 6.08 2.93 3.11
C THR A 103 4.72 2.43 3.56
N TYR A 104 4.52 2.39 4.88
CA TYR A 104 3.22 2.11 5.50
C TYR A 104 2.45 3.39 5.75
N PHE A 105 3.13 4.43 6.24
CA PHE A 105 2.56 5.74 6.47
C PHE A 105 2.93 6.67 5.34
N ALA A 106 1.95 6.98 4.49
CA ALA A 106 2.13 7.93 3.40
C ALA A 106 1.29 9.19 3.65
N ASN A 107 1.63 10.27 2.96
CA ASN A 107 0.78 11.45 2.92
C ASN A 107 -0.53 11.13 2.16
N SER A 108 -1.51 12.04 2.23
CA SER A 108 -2.83 11.86 1.63
C SER A 108 -2.80 11.51 0.13
N LEU A 109 -1.80 11.98 -0.63
CA LEU A 109 -1.68 11.71 -2.07
C LEU A 109 -1.39 10.23 -2.37
N PHE A 110 -0.70 9.53 -1.47
CA PHE A 110 -0.27 8.14 -1.66
C PHE A 110 -0.95 7.16 -0.70
N GLN A 111 -1.91 7.63 0.11
CA GLN A 111 -2.54 6.82 1.14
C GLN A 111 -3.23 5.57 0.57
N GLN A 112 -3.82 5.66 -0.62
CA GLN A 112 -4.45 4.51 -1.29
C GLN A 112 -3.46 3.50 -1.89
N GLN A 113 -2.16 3.82 -1.86
CA GLN A 113 -1.11 2.96 -2.43
C GLN A 113 -0.37 2.17 -1.35
N VAL A 114 -0.64 2.41 -0.06
CA VAL A 114 0.07 1.74 1.03
C VAL A 114 -0.46 0.32 1.28
N PRO A 115 0.40 -0.63 1.66
CA PRO A 115 1.86 -0.53 1.71
C PRO A 115 2.47 -0.62 0.30
N PHE A 116 3.47 0.23 0.03
CA PHE A 116 4.28 0.11 -1.18
C PHE A 116 5.76 0.32 -0.88
N GLY A 117 6.61 -0.38 -1.62
CA GLY A 117 8.04 -0.19 -1.56
C GLY A 117 8.52 0.77 -2.64
N ARG A 118 9.63 1.47 -2.36
CA ARG A 118 10.26 2.40 -3.31
C ARG A 118 11.71 2.00 -3.56
N GLY A 119 12.02 1.59 -4.78
CA GLY A 119 13.31 1.02 -5.14
C GLY A 119 13.96 1.69 -6.34
N ARG A 120 15.23 1.34 -6.54
CA ARG A 120 15.99 1.60 -7.77
C ARG A 120 16.27 0.26 -8.44
N LEU A 121 15.59 0.02 -9.55
CA LEU A 121 15.70 -1.21 -10.33
C LEU A 121 16.71 -1.04 -11.45
N LEU A 122 17.79 -1.83 -11.42
CA LEU A 122 18.72 -1.91 -12.53
C LEU A 122 18.22 -2.98 -13.52
N LEU A 123 17.65 -2.54 -14.64
CA LEU A 123 17.20 -3.44 -15.70
C LEU A 123 18.39 -4.13 -16.36
N GLU A 124 18.17 -5.34 -16.86
CA GLU A 124 19.20 -6.08 -17.59
C GLU A 124 19.70 -5.27 -18.80
N GLY A 125 21.03 -5.11 -18.89
CA GLY A 125 21.67 -4.33 -19.94
C GLY A 125 21.63 -2.80 -19.75
N ALA A 126 21.09 -2.29 -18.64
CA ALA A 126 21.18 -0.88 -18.27
C ALA A 126 22.37 -0.60 -17.34
N ASP A 127 22.93 0.61 -17.44
CA ASP A 127 23.96 1.12 -16.54
C ASP A 127 23.39 2.04 -15.44
N THR A 128 22.14 2.50 -15.59
CA THR A 128 21.43 3.30 -14.58
C THR A 128 20.12 2.65 -14.15
N ALA A 129 19.72 2.92 -12.91
CA ALA A 129 18.51 2.34 -12.35
C ALA A 129 17.27 3.23 -12.48
N LEU A 130 16.17 2.56 -12.83
CA LEU A 130 14.83 3.10 -12.89
C LEU A 130 14.25 3.23 -11.48
N SER A 131 13.69 4.40 -11.14
CA SER A 131 12.89 4.55 -9.93
C SER A 131 11.57 3.82 -10.09
N VAL A 132 11.26 2.91 -9.17
CA VAL A 132 10.03 2.10 -9.24
C VAL A 132 9.34 2.02 -7.89
N ASN A 133 8.00 2.03 -7.94
CA ASN A 133 7.22 1.46 -6.85
C ASN A 133 7.17 -0.06 -7.03
N PHE A 134 7.12 -0.80 -5.93
CA PHE A 134 6.93 -2.24 -5.99
C PHE A 134 5.97 -2.74 -4.92
N TYR A 135 5.37 -3.88 -5.23
CA TYR A 135 4.39 -4.59 -4.43
C TYR A 135 4.74 -6.07 -4.39
N THR A 136 4.01 -6.84 -3.59
CA THR A 136 4.04 -8.30 -3.60
C THR A 136 2.64 -8.82 -3.92
N THR A 137 2.56 -9.94 -4.64
CA THR A 137 1.32 -10.68 -4.85
C THR A 137 1.03 -11.66 -3.71
N ARG A 138 1.96 -11.86 -2.78
CA ARG A 138 1.87 -12.83 -1.68
C ARG A 138 1.27 -12.26 -0.38
N GLY A 139 0.28 -11.37 -0.50
CA GLY A 139 -0.32 -10.69 0.64
C GLY A 139 0.42 -9.42 1.01
N ILE A 140 0.80 -9.24 2.28
CA ILE A 140 1.37 -7.97 2.77
C ILE A 140 2.86 -7.79 2.48
N LEU A 141 3.22 -6.64 1.92
CA LEU A 141 4.61 -6.24 1.79
C LEU A 141 5.24 -5.96 3.17
N VAL A 142 6.21 -6.79 3.59
CA VAL A 142 6.93 -6.69 4.88
C VAL A 142 8.45 -6.56 4.72
N PRO A 143 9.16 -6.00 5.72
CA PRO A 143 10.61 -5.89 5.66
C PRO A 143 11.29 -7.25 5.47
N GLY A 144 12.31 -7.29 4.61
CA GLY A 144 13.07 -8.51 4.35
C GLY A 144 12.58 -9.34 3.16
N MET A 145 11.39 -9.10 2.62
CA MET A 145 10.92 -9.77 1.39
C MET A 145 11.75 -9.39 0.17
N VAL A 146 12.04 -8.09 0.03
CA VAL A 146 12.87 -7.55 -1.06
C VAL A 146 14.16 -7.01 -0.45
N LYS A 147 15.30 -7.47 -0.97
CA LYS A 147 16.65 -7.10 -0.54
C LYS A 147 17.45 -6.61 -1.74
N LYS A 148 18.64 -6.07 -1.49
CA LYS A 148 19.62 -5.82 -2.56
C LYS A 148 19.80 -7.09 -3.40
N GLY A 149 19.73 -6.94 -4.72
CA GLY A 149 19.90 -8.04 -5.66
C GLY A 149 18.65 -8.86 -5.94
N THR A 150 17.53 -8.61 -5.23
CA THR A 150 16.25 -9.27 -5.56
C THR A 150 15.87 -8.95 -7.00
N GLU A 151 15.59 -10.00 -7.75
CA GLU A 151 15.13 -9.91 -9.13
C GLU A 151 13.65 -9.54 -9.17
N MET A 152 13.33 -8.55 -10.00
CA MET A 152 12.00 -7.98 -10.09
C MET A 152 11.59 -7.90 -11.55
N LYS A 153 10.29 -8.05 -11.78
CA LYS A 153 9.64 -7.84 -13.07
C LYS A 153 8.88 -6.52 -13.04
N VAL A 154 9.02 -5.71 -14.08
CA VAL A 154 8.21 -4.52 -14.32
C VAL A 154 6.86 -4.95 -14.87
N VAL A 155 5.80 -4.41 -14.28
CA VAL A 155 4.39 -4.68 -14.61
C VAL A 155 3.72 -3.35 -14.95
N PHE A 156 2.91 -3.38 -16.00
CA PHE A 156 2.16 -2.23 -16.49
C PHE A 156 0.79 -2.18 -15.83
N ARG A 157 0.38 -1.03 -15.30
CA ARG A 157 -1.00 -0.83 -14.85
C ARG A 157 -1.95 -0.96 -16.03
N ASP A 158 -3.18 -1.40 -15.81
CA ASP A 158 -4.16 -1.56 -16.91
C ASP A 158 -4.57 -0.21 -17.49
N GLN A 159 -4.84 0.75 -16.60
CA GLN A 159 -5.06 2.15 -16.94
C GLN A 159 -3.73 2.91 -16.85
N ARG A 160 -3.34 3.50 -17.98
CA ARG A 160 -2.08 4.22 -18.14
C ARG A 160 -2.37 5.60 -18.73
N ILE A 161 -1.70 6.63 -18.22
CA ILE A 161 -1.97 8.03 -18.61
C ILE A 161 -0.75 8.77 -19.17
N GLY A 162 0.41 8.10 -19.23
CA GLY A 162 1.69 8.68 -19.63
C GLY A 162 2.51 9.18 -18.44
N GLU A 163 2.48 8.46 -17.31
CA GLU A 163 3.24 8.79 -16.10
C GLU A 163 4.17 7.66 -15.70
N ILE A 164 5.19 7.96 -14.88
CA ILE A 164 6.11 6.92 -14.40
C ILE A 164 5.41 5.88 -13.53
N THR A 165 4.27 6.25 -12.93
CA THR A 165 3.41 5.37 -12.12
C THR A 165 2.53 4.45 -12.96
N ASP A 166 2.55 4.55 -14.28
CA ASP A 166 1.92 3.57 -15.19
C ASP A 166 2.59 2.19 -15.10
N ILE A 167 3.75 2.12 -14.46
CA ILE A 167 4.46 0.88 -14.14
C ILE A 167 4.72 0.75 -12.64
N PHE A 168 4.87 -0.49 -12.20
CA PHE A 168 5.38 -0.88 -10.89
C PHE A 168 6.15 -2.19 -11.03
N CYS A 169 6.69 -2.72 -9.94
CA CYS A 169 7.37 -4.01 -9.96
C CYS A 169 6.80 -5.01 -8.95
N VAL A 170 7.01 -6.29 -9.24
CA VAL A 170 6.82 -7.40 -8.29
C VAL A 170 8.05 -8.29 -8.33
N PRO A 171 8.39 -9.01 -7.23
CA PRO A 171 9.47 -9.98 -7.25
C PRO A 171 9.25 -11.04 -8.33
N ALA A 172 10.27 -11.31 -9.14
CA ALA A 172 10.16 -12.25 -10.26
C ALA A 172 9.79 -13.67 -9.80
N ALA A 173 10.24 -14.06 -8.60
CA ALA A 173 9.91 -15.35 -7.98
C ALA A 173 8.42 -15.52 -7.60
N GLU A 174 7.62 -14.46 -7.69
CA GLU A 174 6.17 -14.50 -7.45
C GLU A 174 5.37 -14.75 -8.73
N LEU A 175 6.02 -14.81 -9.89
CA LEU A 175 5.38 -14.96 -11.20
C LEU A 175 5.54 -16.38 -11.74
N SER A 176 4.56 -16.81 -12.52
CA SER A 176 4.68 -18.02 -13.34
C SER A 176 5.73 -17.84 -14.45
N PRO A 177 6.30 -18.92 -14.99
CA PRO A 177 7.21 -18.84 -16.13
C PRO A 177 6.60 -18.09 -17.34
N GLU A 178 5.31 -18.26 -17.59
CA GLU A 178 4.57 -17.59 -18.67
C GLU A 178 4.44 -16.09 -18.42
N GLN A 179 4.12 -15.69 -17.19
CA GLN A 179 4.07 -14.28 -16.78
C GLN A 179 5.44 -13.62 -16.88
N LEU A 180 6.50 -14.34 -16.47
CA LEU A 180 7.87 -13.83 -16.53
C LEU A 180 8.34 -13.60 -17.97
N ALA A 181 8.03 -14.53 -18.87
CA ALA A 181 8.40 -14.44 -20.29
C ALA A 181 7.58 -13.38 -21.06
N LYS A 182 6.39 -13.02 -20.57
CA LYS A 182 5.51 -12.06 -21.24
C LYS A 182 6.08 -10.65 -21.18
N LYS A 183 6.33 -10.04 -22.34
CA LYS A 183 6.61 -8.61 -22.47
C LYS A 183 5.34 -7.80 -22.24
N GLY A 184 5.44 -6.72 -21.47
CA GLY A 184 4.30 -5.84 -21.24
C GLY A 184 3.20 -6.46 -20.37
N LEU A 185 3.59 -7.33 -19.43
CA LEU A 185 2.68 -7.94 -18.45
C LEU A 185 1.88 -6.85 -17.72
N THR A 186 0.56 -7.02 -17.63
CA THR A 186 -0.34 -6.04 -17.03
C THR A 186 -0.82 -6.43 -15.63
N ALA A 187 -1.29 -5.45 -14.86
CA ALA A 187 -1.72 -5.64 -13.47
C ALA A 187 -2.92 -6.60 -13.36
N SER A 188 -3.84 -6.61 -14.33
CA SER A 188 -4.96 -7.56 -14.36
C SER A 188 -4.54 -9.00 -14.62
N GLU A 189 -3.31 -9.22 -15.05
CA GLU A 189 -2.75 -10.55 -15.36
C GLU A 189 -1.93 -11.11 -14.20
N LEU A 190 -1.80 -10.35 -13.11
CA LEU A 190 -1.24 -10.84 -11.87
C LEU A 190 -2.34 -11.50 -11.05
N ASP A 191 -1.98 -12.63 -10.43
CA ASP A 191 -2.80 -13.21 -9.38
C ASP A 191 -2.48 -12.49 -8.06
N TRP A 192 -3.36 -11.57 -7.65
CA TRP A 192 -3.26 -10.85 -6.38
C TRP A 192 -3.82 -11.64 -5.20
N GLU A 193 -4.45 -12.79 -5.45
CA GLU A 193 -5.13 -13.62 -4.46
C GLU A 193 -4.26 -14.80 -4.00
N THR A 194 -3.06 -14.99 -4.56
CA THR A 194 -2.06 -15.97 -4.12
C THR A 194 -1.39 -15.61 -2.78
N ALA A 195 -2.11 -14.93 -1.90
CA ALA A 195 -1.64 -14.66 -0.55
C ALA A 195 -1.49 -15.99 0.20
N VAL A 196 -0.24 -16.40 0.46
CA VAL A 196 0.04 -17.66 1.16
C VAL A 196 -0.27 -17.45 2.64
N GLU A 197 -1.37 -18.06 3.08
CA GLU A 197 -1.81 -18.00 4.47
C GLU A 197 -0.76 -18.66 5.39
N PRO A 198 -0.35 -18.03 6.50
CA PRO A 198 0.53 -18.65 7.47
C PRO A 198 -0.12 -19.89 8.10
N GLU A 199 0.65 -20.98 8.21
CA GLU A 199 0.20 -22.17 8.93
C GLU A 199 0.05 -21.87 10.42
N LEU A 200 -1.10 -22.26 10.98
CA LEU A 200 -1.39 -22.17 12.39
C LEU A 200 -1.16 -23.54 13.06
N PRO A 201 -0.66 -23.56 14.31
CA PRO A 201 -0.57 -24.80 15.06
C PRO A 201 -1.96 -25.43 15.24
N PRO A 202 -2.04 -26.77 15.35
CA PRO A 202 -3.31 -27.45 15.57
C PRO A 202 -4.00 -26.92 16.83
N ALA A 203 -5.31 -26.76 16.76
CA ALA A 203 -6.12 -26.25 17.87
C ALA A 203 -6.28 -27.30 18.98
N GLY A 204 -5.35 -27.32 19.92
CA GLY A 204 -5.48 -28.05 21.17
C GLY A 204 -6.54 -27.42 22.09
N GLU A 205 -6.86 -28.13 23.17
CA GLU A 205 -7.85 -27.66 24.15
C GLU A 205 -7.38 -26.43 24.92
N GLU A 206 -6.06 -26.24 25.08
CA GLU A 206 -5.50 -25.05 25.72
C GLU A 206 -5.64 -23.82 24.82
N GLU A 207 -5.32 -23.96 23.53
CA GLU A 207 -5.45 -22.90 22.54
C GLU A 207 -6.90 -22.46 22.37
N LYS A 208 -7.85 -23.41 22.35
CA LYS A 208 -9.29 -23.09 22.32
C LYS A 208 -9.75 -22.30 23.54
N ARG A 209 -9.29 -22.66 24.74
CA ARG A 209 -9.60 -21.93 25.98
C ARG A 209 -9.00 -20.53 25.97
N HIS A 210 -7.75 -20.40 25.52
CA HIS A 210 -7.07 -19.11 25.36
C HIS A 210 -7.82 -18.21 24.38
N LEU A 211 -8.19 -18.74 23.20
CA LEU A 211 -8.99 -18.02 22.22
C LEU A 211 -10.33 -17.57 22.81
N ALA A 212 -11.06 -18.45 23.51
CA ALA A 212 -12.34 -18.12 24.12
C ALA A 212 -12.23 -17.01 25.17
N GLN A 213 -11.13 -16.97 25.94
CA GLN A 213 -10.86 -15.90 26.89
C GLN A 213 -10.59 -14.58 26.16
N VAL A 214 -9.70 -14.58 25.17
CA VAL A 214 -9.36 -13.39 24.39
C VAL A 214 -10.56 -12.86 23.62
N LEU A 215 -11.44 -13.73 23.11
CA LEU A 215 -12.64 -13.33 22.39
C LEU A 215 -13.62 -12.56 23.29
N LYS A 216 -13.78 -12.96 24.55
CA LYS A 216 -14.60 -12.22 25.53
C LYS A 216 -14.04 -10.82 25.77
N GLU A 217 -12.72 -10.70 25.90
CA GLU A 217 -12.07 -9.39 26.07
C GLU A 217 -12.21 -8.52 24.82
N LEU A 218 -12.07 -9.10 23.63
CA LEU A 218 -12.29 -8.43 22.35
C LEU A 218 -13.74 -7.91 22.22
N GLN A 219 -14.73 -8.73 22.58
CA GLN A 219 -16.15 -8.34 22.56
C GLN A 219 -16.45 -7.20 23.53
N ALA A 220 -15.91 -7.27 24.75
CA ALA A 220 -16.06 -6.19 25.73
C ALA A 220 -15.44 -4.88 25.22
N LEU A 221 -14.22 -4.97 24.65
CA LEU A 221 -13.52 -3.82 24.08
C LEU A 221 -14.28 -3.22 22.89
N ALA A 222 -14.87 -4.05 22.01
CA ALA A 222 -15.71 -3.59 20.92
C ALA A 222 -16.95 -2.84 21.43
N GLY A 223 -17.55 -3.31 22.54
CA GLY A 223 -18.63 -2.61 23.22
C GLY A 223 -18.22 -1.22 23.74
N GLU A 224 -17.04 -1.11 24.36
CA GLU A 224 -16.50 0.18 24.82
C GLU A 224 -16.20 1.14 23.66
N MET A 225 -15.63 0.60 22.57
CA MET A 225 -15.36 1.33 21.34
C MET A 225 -16.65 1.89 20.72
N ASN A 226 -17.70 1.09 20.66
CA ASN A 226 -19.01 1.51 20.14
C ASN A 226 -19.74 2.48 21.08
N ALA A 227 -19.42 2.50 22.37
CA ALA A 227 -19.96 3.49 23.30
C ALA A 227 -19.24 4.86 23.20
N CYS A 228 -18.06 4.92 22.58
CA CYS A 228 -17.26 6.13 22.45
C CYS A 228 -17.50 6.82 21.09
N GLU A 229 -18.21 7.95 21.10
CA GLU A 229 -18.54 8.71 19.88
C GLU A 229 -17.29 9.05 19.04
N ARG A 230 -16.20 9.43 19.70
CA ARG A 230 -14.91 9.75 19.04
C ARG A 230 -14.34 8.53 18.31
N ALA A 231 -14.43 7.35 18.92
CA ALA A 231 -13.93 6.11 18.33
C ALA A 231 -14.80 5.67 17.14
N ARG A 232 -16.14 5.74 17.26
CA ARG A 232 -17.07 5.45 16.14
C ARG A 232 -16.78 6.29 14.90
N LYS A 233 -16.53 7.59 15.07
CA LYS A 233 -16.22 8.51 13.94
C LYS A 233 -15.00 8.08 13.12
N ASP A 234 -14.06 7.33 13.69
CA ASP A 234 -12.85 6.90 12.98
C ASP A 234 -13.12 5.77 11.96
N ILE A 235 -14.17 4.99 12.19
CA ILE A 235 -14.65 3.91 11.31
C ILE A 235 -16.04 4.17 10.72
N ALA A 236 -16.56 5.40 10.80
CA ALA A 236 -17.78 5.82 10.10
C ALA A 236 -17.63 5.67 8.57
N ASP A 237 -18.75 5.38 7.90
CA ASP A 237 -18.82 5.12 6.44
C ASP A 237 -17.86 4.02 5.95
N TRP A 238 -17.46 3.11 6.84
CA TRP A 238 -16.60 1.97 6.52
C TRP A 238 -17.33 0.67 6.79
N TYR A 239 -17.29 -0.25 5.82
CA TYR A 239 -17.99 -1.52 5.89
C TYR A 239 -17.04 -2.64 5.54
N ARG A 240 -16.79 -3.54 6.49
CA ARG A 240 -15.94 -4.72 6.28
C ARG A 240 -16.40 -5.91 7.11
N THR A 241 -16.41 -7.09 6.53
CA THR A 241 -16.46 -8.37 7.24
C THR A 241 -15.10 -9.04 7.13
N VAL A 242 -14.51 -9.41 8.26
CA VAL A 242 -13.15 -9.94 8.35
C VAL A 242 -13.18 -11.29 9.04
N LEU A 243 -12.69 -12.32 8.36
CA LEU A 243 -12.46 -13.62 8.99
C LEU A 243 -11.12 -13.58 9.71
N VAL A 244 -11.12 -13.81 11.02
CA VAL A 244 -9.90 -13.89 11.82
C VAL A 244 -9.60 -15.36 12.13
N LYS A 245 -8.38 -15.79 11.81
CA LYS A 245 -7.87 -17.12 12.12
C LYS A 245 -6.76 -17.01 13.15
N ALA A 246 -6.87 -17.76 14.24
CA ALA A 246 -5.88 -17.79 15.29
C ALA A 246 -5.63 -19.21 15.82
N ALA A 247 -4.57 -19.38 16.62
CA ALA A 247 -4.44 -20.62 17.36
C ALA A 247 -5.69 -20.81 18.24
N GLY A 248 -6.31 -21.99 18.14
CA GLY A 248 -7.53 -22.32 18.87
C GLY A 248 -8.83 -22.16 18.08
N GLY A 249 -8.83 -21.56 16.89
CA GLY A 249 -10.02 -21.48 16.04
C GLY A 249 -10.13 -20.22 15.18
N LYS A 250 -11.35 -19.96 14.72
CA LYS A 250 -11.68 -18.80 13.89
C LYS A 250 -12.84 -18.04 14.51
N PHE A 251 -12.95 -16.75 14.16
CA PHE A 251 -14.04 -15.87 14.56
C PHE A 251 -14.16 -14.73 13.55
N SER A 252 -15.24 -13.96 13.61
CA SER A 252 -15.48 -12.87 12.66
C SER A 252 -15.43 -11.51 13.34
N LEU A 253 -14.91 -10.53 12.61
CA LEU A 253 -14.90 -9.12 12.97
C LEU A 253 -15.65 -8.35 11.89
N LYS A 254 -16.67 -7.58 12.27
CA LYS A 254 -17.50 -6.80 11.35
C LYS A 254 -17.44 -5.33 11.70
N ILE A 255 -17.17 -4.50 10.70
CA ILE A 255 -17.26 -3.05 10.75
C ILE A 255 -18.47 -2.64 9.93
N ALA A 256 -19.38 -1.88 10.52
CA ALA A 256 -20.54 -1.34 9.83
C ALA A 256 -20.86 0.05 10.35
N ASP A 257 -20.50 1.07 9.59
CA ASP A 257 -20.82 2.48 9.85
C ASP A 257 -20.55 2.93 11.30
N GLY A 258 -19.28 2.90 11.69
CA GLY A 258 -18.89 3.36 13.02
C GLY A 258 -19.01 2.28 14.11
N ASP A 259 -19.68 1.16 13.84
CA ASP A 259 -19.81 0.06 14.79
C ASP A 259 -18.84 -1.10 14.47
N LEU A 260 -18.18 -1.60 15.52
CA LEU A 260 -17.32 -2.77 15.50
C LEU A 260 -18.00 -3.92 16.25
N THR A 261 -18.19 -5.05 15.60
CA THR A 261 -18.80 -6.25 16.17
C THR A 261 -17.86 -7.43 16.04
N ILE A 262 -17.72 -8.23 17.09
CA ILE A 262 -16.85 -9.42 17.11
C ILE A 262 -17.70 -10.63 17.53
N THR A 263 -17.74 -11.65 16.68
CA THR A 263 -18.60 -12.83 16.84
C THR A 263 -17.77 -14.12 16.79
N PRO A 264 -18.05 -15.12 17.63
CA PRO A 264 -17.38 -16.42 17.58
C PRO A 264 -17.67 -17.19 16.28
N GLU A 265 -18.76 -16.87 15.59
CA GLU A 265 -19.17 -17.53 14.36
C GLU A 265 -18.25 -17.18 13.18
N GLU A 266 -17.97 -18.17 12.32
CA GLU A 266 -17.33 -17.96 11.02
C GLU A 266 -18.40 -17.48 10.03
N GLU A 267 -18.22 -16.26 9.53
CA GLU A 267 -19.04 -15.74 8.43
C GLU A 267 -18.63 -16.42 7.12
N GLU A 268 -19.60 -16.91 6.35
CA GLU A 268 -19.35 -17.56 5.05
C GLU A 268 -18.82 -16.56 4.00
N THR A 269 -19.14 -15.28 4.17
CA THR A 269 -18.73 -14.20 3.27
C THR A 269 -17.92 -13.16 4.02
N TYR A 270 -16.69 -12.91 3.54
CA TYR A 270 -15.76 -11.97 4.15
C TYR A 270 -14.98 -11.21 3.06
N ASP A 271 -14.59 -9.97 3.38
CA ASP A 271 -13.81 -9.11 2.49
C ASP A 271 -12.33 -9.50 2.45
N PHE A 272 -11.77 -9.89 3.61
CA PHE A 272 -10.38 -10.36 3.74
C PHE A 272 -10.17 -11.18 5.01
N ILE A 273 -8.99 -11.80 5.12
CA ILE A 273 -8.59 -12.67 6.24
C ILE A 273 -7.51 -11.97 7.05
N ILE A 274 -7.61 -12.05 8.38
CA ILE A 274 -6.50 -11.80 9.31
C ILE A 274 -6.04 -13.13 9.88
N VAL A 275 -4.72 -13.37 9.88
CA VAL A 275 -4.12 -14.50 10.60
C VAL A 275 -3.21 -13.98 11.71
N CYS A 276 -3.38 -14.49 12.91
CA CYS A 276 -2.49 -14.19 14.03
C CYS A 276 -2.29 -15.46 14.87
N GLN A 277 -1.05 -15.87 15.11
CA GLN A 277 -0.81 -17.09 15.87
C GLN A 277 -1.37 -16.98 17.29
N ASP A 278 -1.07 -15.88 17.99
CA ASP A 278 -1.64 -15.58 19.30
C ASP A 278 -2.76 -14.54 19.14
N PRO A 279 -4.03 -14.86 19.45
CA PRO A 279 -5.15 -13.92 19.34
C PRO A 279 -4.95 -12.68 20.22
N LYS A 280 -4.10 -12.75 21.26
CA LYS A 280 -3.73 -11.61 22.10
C LYS A 280 -3.05 -10.49 21.31
N VAL A 281 -2.38 -10.80 20.19
CA VAL A 281 -1.77 -9.79 19.31
C VAL A 281 -2.83 -8.83 18.75
N LEU A 282 -3.98 -9.36 18.31
CA LEU A 282 -5.09 -8.53 17.84
C LEU A 282 -5.69 -7.72 18.99
N LEU A 283 -5.92 -8.36 20.14
CA LEU A 283 -6.45 -7.71 21.33
C LEU A 283 -5.55 -6.56 21.79
N ASP A 284 -4.24 -6.75 21.89
CA ASP A 284 -3.30 -5.73 22.35
C ASP A 284 -3.22 -4.55 21.37
N GLY A 285 -3.34 -4.80 20.06
CA GLY A 285 -3.44 -3.74 19.06
C GLY A 285 -4.73 -2.93 19.20
N LEU A 286 -5.88 -3.60 19.33
CA LEU A 286 -7.17 -2.93 19.51
C LEU A 286 -7.28 -2.23 20.87
N ALA A 287 -6.63 -2.75 21.91
CA ALA A 287 -6.60 -2.15 23.24
C ALA A 287 -5.59 -1.00 23.37
N TYR A 288 -4.90 -0.63 22.28
CA TYR A 288 -3.84 0.39 22.27
C TYR A 288 -2.68 0.07 23.25
N ARG A 289 -2.43 -1.22 23.51
CA ARG A 289 -1.28 -1.76 24.27
C ARG A 289 -0.10 -2.15 23.35
N GLY A 290 -0.35 -2.12 22.05
CA GLY A 290 0.63 -2.33 20.98
C GLY A 290 0.16 -1.64 19.70
N SER A 291 0.71 -2.08 18.57
CA SER A 291 0.32 -1.59 17.24
C SER A 291 0.06 -2.79 16.32
N LEU A 292 -1.12 -2.80 15.69
CA LEU A 292 -1.47 -3.76 14.64
C LEU A 292 -0.53 -3.59 13.44
N THR A 293 -0.18 -2.35 13.08
CA THR A 293 0.80 -2.05 12.04
C THR A 293 2.16 -2.70 12.35
N GLN A 294 2.66 -2.53 13.58
CA GLN A 294 3.91 -3.16 13.99
C GLN A 294 3.80 -4.69 14.06
N ALA A 295 2.66 -5.22 14.50
CA ALA A 295 2.41 -6.66 14.51
C ALA A 295 2.49 -7.25 13.09
N ILE A 296 1.96 -6.53 12.10
CA ILE A 296 2.07 -6.90 10.69
C ILE A 296 3.51 -6.83 10.19
N MET A 297 4.20 -5.71 10.46
CA MET A 297 5.60 -5.52 10.05
C MET A 297 6.54 -6.57 10.64
N THR A 298 6.22 -7.13 11.80
CA THR A 298 7.01 -8.17 12.49
C THR A 298 6.51 -9.59 12.27
N GLY A 299 5.50 -9.78 11.41
CA GLY A 299 4.96 -11.11 11.07
C GLY A 299 4.15 -11.77 12.18
N LYS A 300 3.79 -11.04 13.24
CA LYS A 300 2.91 -11.54 14.32
C LYS A 300 1.43 -11.53 13.93
N LEU A 301 1.09 -10.69 12.96
CA LEU A 301 -0.22 -10.58 12.35
C LEU A 301 -0.06 -10.53 10.83
N TRP A 302 -0.97 -11.14 10.09
CA TRP A 302 -0.94 -11.21 8.64
C TRP A 302 -2.31 -10.88 8.08
N ILE A 303 -2.36 -10.25 6.90
CA ILE A 303 -3.62 -9.92 6.21
C ILE A 303 -3.56 -10.43 4.76
N SER A 304 -4.69 -10.91 4.24
CA SER A 304 -4.72 -11.50 2.89
C SER A 304 -4.72 -10.48 1.76
N LYS A 305 -5.11 -9.22 2.02
CA LYS A 305 -5.21 -8.17 1.00
C LYS A 305 -4.43 -6.91 1.41
N ASN A 306 -3.46 -6.49 0.57
CA ASN A 306 -2.67 -5.27 0.80
C ASN A 306 -3.53 -4.02 1.01
N VAL A 307 -4.58 -3.86 0.20
CA VAL A 307 -5.48 -2.68 0.24
C VAL A 307 -6.22 -2.54 1.58
N GLU A 308 -6.34 -3.64 2.33
CA GLU A 308 -7.02 -3.66 3.62
C GLU A 308 -6.12 -3.21 4.78
N PHE A 309 -4.89 -2.78 4.49
CA PHE A 309 -4.09 -2.01 5.45
C PHE A 309 -4.78 -0.71 5.87
N ASN A 310 -5.65 -0.14 5.01
CA ASN A 310 -6.54 0.96 5.38
C ASN A 310 -7.49 0.59 6.53
N THR A 311 -8.01 -0.63 6.54
CA THR A 311 -8.86 -1.14 7.62
C THR A 311 -8.06 -1.25 8.93
N ILE A 312 -6.81 -1.73 8.85
CA ILE A 312 -5.91 -1.76 10.02
C ILE A 312 -5.68 -0.37 10.60
N PHE A 313 -5.42 0.64 9.75
CA PHE A 313 -5.25 2.02 10.21
C PHE A 313 -6.50 2.60 10.87
N LYS A 314 -7.68 2.30 10.32
CA LYS A 314 -8.94 2.73 10.92
C LYS A 314 -9.15 2.09 12.30
N LEU A 315 -8.88 0.80 12.44
CA LEU A 315 -8.95 0.10 13.74
C LEU A 315 -7.94 0.65 14.77
N GLU A 316 -6.69 0.89 14.38
CA GLU A 316 -5.69 1.51 15.28
C GLU A 316 -6.07 2.94 15.67
N ARG A 317 -6.68 3.69 14.74
CA ARG A 317 -7.16 5.05 15.00
C ARG A 317 -8.32 5.02 16.01
N MET A 318 -9.28 4.12 15.83
CA MET A 318 -10.38 3.88 16.77
C MET A 318 -9.87 3.52 18.17
N ALA A 319 -8.92 2.58 18.27
CA ALA A 319 -8.25 2.19 19.51
C ALA A 319 -7.59 3.37 20.23
N ARG A 320 -6.86 4.19 19.49
CA ARG A 320 -6.23 5.40 20.02
C ARG A 320 -7.26 6.42 20.51
N SER A 321 -8.39 6.58 19.82
CA SER A 321 -9.45 7.51 20.22
C SER A 321 -10.10 7.09 21.53
N LEU A 322 -10.41 5.80 21.71
CA LEU A 322 -10.89 5.26 22.98
C LEU A 322 -9.86 5.44 24.11
N ALA A 323 -8.58 5.18 23.84
CA ALA A 323 -7.53 5.36 24.84
C ALA A 323 -7.35 6.83 25.27
N ARG A 324 -7.61 7.78 24.36
CA ARG A 324 -7.59 9.22 24.67
C ARG A 324 -8.82 9.66 25.46
N SER A 325 -10.01 9.16 25.13
CA SER A 325 -11.24 9.52 25.86
C SER A 325 -11.25 9.03 27.31
N LYS A 326 -10.42 8.03 27.66
CA LYS A 326 -10.24 7.58 29.05
C LYS A 326 -9.27 8.45 29.88
N LYS A 327 -8.51 9.35 29.24
CA LYS A 327 -7.54 10.23 29.90
C LYS A 327 -8.06 11.66 30.09
N GLU A 328 -9.11 12.02 29.36
CA GLU A 328 -9.89 13.26 29.49
C GLU A 328 -10.93 13.08 30.59
#